data_AF-N8VRZ0-F1
#
_entry.id   AF-N8VRZ0-F1
#
_cell.length_a   1.000
_cell.length_b   1.000
_cell.length_c   1.000
_cell.angle_alpha   90.00
_cell.angle_beta   90.00
_cell.angle_gamma   90.00
#
_symmetry.space_group_name_H-M   'P 1'
#
loop_
_entity.id
_entity.type
_entity.pdbx_description
1 polymer ?
#
loop_
_entity_poly.entity_id
_entity_poly.type
_entity_poly.pdbx_seq_one_letter_code
_entity_poly.pdbx_strand_id
1 'polypeptide(L)'
;MDLEHTTEVTISGHAQKLGTLAAQLGYEGSLALGSLEDEVRFYQQRTVESCMEIGKRLLLIKEQTPHGEFNKRIEMLNFTPRMAQKFMSAVLKFSKTNSNSLLQKAGNQTKLLELVMLDDDEIELIEQGGSIGDVSLDTIETMSVRELKKALRDAKADIDAKEQVIKTKDQKANELLAENAKLKSPAQIKERAESEQQQFEQAAIAKLNAAKDAFLPAFTKFTNDIGGVIDTADAKDLPQLYENIDELLIYACQRIAGYVQSLGTQVNFEEIVKPSWITDEPTDPVEE
;
A
#
# COMPACT_ATOMS: atom_id res chain seq x y z
N MET A 1 64.16 -37.21 -16.58
CA MET A 1 63.86 -38.59 -16.98
C MET A 1 62.85 -39.28 -16.07
N ASP A 2 62.95 -39.20 -14.73
CA ASP A 2 61.99 -39.93 -13.86
C ASP A 2 60.56 -39.38 -13.84
N LEU A 3 60.37 -38.07 -13.97
CA LEU A 3 59.04 -37.44 -14.00
C LEU A 3 58.27 -37.77 -15.30
N GLU A 4 58.96 -37.72 -16.45
CA GLU A 4 58.36 -38.01 -17.76
C GLU A 4 57.95 -39.49 -17.89
N HIS A 5 58.77 -40.41 -17.38
CA HIS A 5 58.47 -41.84 -17.40
C HIS A 5 57.29 -42.20 -16.47
N THR A 6 57.19 -41.54 -15.32
CA THR A 6 56.08 -41.75 -14.37
C THR A 6 54.74 -41.24 -14.94
N THR A 7 54.75 -40.12 -15.67
CA THR A 7 53.56 -39.60 -16.36
C THR A 7 53.11 -40.47 -17.54
N GLU A 8 54.04 -41.01 -18.33
CA GLU A 8 53.69 -41.92 -19.44
C GLU A 8 53.08 -43.24 -18.93
N VAL A 9 53.65 -43.84 -17.88
CA VAL A 9 53.14 -45.09 -17.29
C VAL A 9 51.75 -44.88 -16.66
N THR A 10 51.50 -43.74 -16.03
CA THR A 10 50.17 -43.43 -15.47
C THR A 10 49.12 -43.16 -16.53
N ILE A 11 49.46 -42.46 -17.63
CA ILE A 11 48.57 -42.26 -18.78
C ILE A 11 48.23 -43.60 -19.45
N SER A 12 49.23 -44.47 -19.65
CA SER A 12 49.04 -45.82 -20.21
C SER A 12 48.13 -46.68 -19.32
N GLY A 13 48.30 -46.61 -18.00
CA GLY A 13 47.45 -47.35 -17.05
C GLY A 13 46.00 -46.86 -17.02
N HIS A 14 45.77 -45.55 -17.18
CA HIS A 14 44.41 -44.99 -17.25
C HIS A 14 43.69 -45.41 -18.54
N ALA A 15 44.38 -45.36 -19.69
CA ALA A 15 43.83 -45.81 -20.97
C ALA A 15 43.44 -47.30 -20.96
N GLN A 16 44.27 -48.16 -20.36
CA GLN A 16 43.97 -49.59 -20.24
C GLN A 16 42.75 -49.86 -19.34
N LYS A 17 42.61 -49.13 -18.23
CA LYS A 17 41.42 -49.20 -17.36
C LYS A 17 40.16 -48.75 -18.09
N LEU A 18 40.24 -47.66 -18.86
CA LEU A 18 39.13 -47.16 -19.66
C LEU A 18 38.68 -48.19 -20.72
N GLY A 19 39.61 -48.78 -21.46
CA GLY A 19 39.30 -49.81 -22.46
C GLY A 19 38.68 -51.07 -21.84
N THR A 20 39.16 -51.50 -20.67
CA THR A 20 38.58 -52.64 -19.92
C THR A 20 37.15 -52.33 -19.48
N LEU A 21 36.91 -51.12 -18.96
CA LEU A 21 35.58 -50.69 -18.53
C LEU A 21 34.61 -50.61 -19.72
N ALA A 22 35.04 -50.07 -20.86
CA ALA A 22 34.24 -49.99 -22.07
C ALA A 22 33.80 -51.38 -22.55
N ALA A 23 34.73 -52.35 -22.57
CA ALA A 23 34.42 -53.73 -22.93
C ALA A 23 33.43 -54.40 -21.94
N GLN A 24 33.56 -54.14 -20.64
CA GLN A 24 32.62 -54.65 -19.62
C GLN A 24 31.21 -54.07 -19.78
N LEU A 25 31.10 -52.82 -20.22
CA LEU A 25 29.83 -52.14 -20.48
C LEU A 25 29.25 -52.46 -21.87
N GLY A 26 29.97 -53.22 -22.71
CA GLY A 26 29.58 -53.47 -24.10
C GLY A 26 29.57 -52.19 -24.96
N TYR A 27 30.41 -51.22 -24.62
CA TYR A 27 30.49 -49.95 -25.32
C TYR A 27 31.42 -50.04 -26.53
N GLU A 28 30.85 -49.85 -27.73
CA GLU A 28 31.56 -49.96 -29.02
C GLU A 28 31.89 -48.57 -29.64
N GLY A 29 31.58 -47.48 -28.94
CA GLY A 29 31.77 -46.11 -29.43
C GLY A 29 33.18 -45.53 -29.19
N SER A 30 33.33 -44.24 -29.52
CA SER A 30 34.58 -43.51 -29.33
C SER A 30 34.85 -43.24 -27.84
N LEU A 31 36.03 -43.62 -27.35
CA LEU A 31 36.46 -43.35 -25.97
C LEU A 31 37.05 -41.95 -25.77
N ALA A 32 37.03 -41.10 -26.81
CA ALA A 32 37.43 -39.71 -26.67
C ALA A 32 36.44 -38.97 -25.77
N LEU A 33 36.95 -38.18 -24.81
CA LEU A 33 36.12 -37.48 -23.82
C LEU A 33 35.00 -36.64 -24.48
N GLY A 34 35.31 -35.88 -25.52
CA GLY A 34 34.31 -35.09 -26.24
C GLY A 34 33.19 -35.93 -26.86
N SER A 35 33.51 -37.10 -27.43
CA SER A 35 32.50 -38.02 -27.98
C SER A 35 31.58 -38.57 -26.89
N LEU A 36 32.13 -38.94 -25.73
CA LEU A 36 31.36 -39.41 -24.59
C LEU A 36 30.45 -38.30 -24.04
N GLU A 37 30.94 -37.07 -23.93
CA GLU A 37 30.15 -35.91 -23.51
C GLU A 37 29.00 -35.61 -24.48
N ASP A 38 29.26 -35.69 -25.79
CA ASP A 38 28.23 -35.49 -26.82
C ASP A 38 27.15 -36.58 -26.75
N GLU A 39 27.54 -37.84 -26.56
CA GLU A 39 26.59 -38.95 -26.38
C GLU A 39 25.76 -38.80 -25.10
N VAL A 40 26.37 -38.33 -24.01
CA VAL A 40 25.64 -38.00 -22.77
C VAL A 40 24.60 -36.91 -23.03
N ARG A 41 24.96 -35.82 -23.71
CA ARG A 41 24.01 -34.75 -24.08
C ARG A 41 22.90 -35.27 -25.01
N PHE A 42 23.22 -36.18 -25.93
CA PHE A 42 22.25 -36.82 -26.80
C PHE A 42 21.18 -37.61 -26.00
N TYR A 43 21.60 -38.45 -25.04
CA TYR A 43 20.65 -39.21 -24.21
C TYR A 43 19.86 -38.33 -23.24
N GLN A 44 20.46 -37.23 -22.76
CA GLN A 44 19.79 -36.19 -22.00
C GLN A 44 18.64 -35.55 -22.78
N GLN A 45 18.89 -35.10 -24.01
CA GLN A 45 17.86 -34.59 -24.91
C GLN A 45 16.78 -35.64 -25.19
N ARG A 46 17.19 -36.87 -25.53
CA ARG A 46 16.25 -37.98 -25.80
C ARG A 46 15.38 -38.33 -24.60
N THR A 47 15.86 -38.10 -23.38
CA THR A 47 15.07 -38.24 -22.15
C THR A 47 13.95 -37.20 -22.10
N VAL A 48 14.23 -35.93 -22.41
CA VAL A 48 13.22 -34.86 -22.48
C VAL A 48 12.18 -35.17 -23.55
N GLU A 49 12.61 -35.59 -24.74
CA GLU A 49 11.72 -36.01 -25.83
C GLU A 49 10.83 -37.19 -25.40
N SER A 50 11.41 -38.20 -24.76
CA SER A 50 10.67 -39.36 -24.24
C SER A 50 9.63 -38.94 -23.20
N CYS A 51 9.96 -37.97 -22.33
CA CYS A 51 9.00 -37.41 -21.36
C CYS A 51 7.81 -36.74 -22.05
N MET A 52 8.07 -35.98 -23.12
CA MET A 52 7.02 -35.36 -23.93
C MET A 52 6.15 -36.40 -24.64
N GLU A 53 6.76 -37.44 -25.19
CA GLU A 53 6.04 -38.54 -25.82
C GLU A 53 5.16 -39.32 -24.81
N ILE A 54 5.64 -39.54 -23.58
CA ILE A 54 4.84 -40.10 -22.49
C ILE A 54 3.62 -39.21 -22.20
N GLY A 55 3.82 -37.89 -22.06
CA GLY A 55 2.73 -36.95 -21.81
C GLY A 55 1.66 -36.95 -22.90
N LYS A 56 2.05 -37.04 -24.18
CA LYS A 56 1.12 -37.14 -25.32
C LYS A 56 0.25 -38.38 -25.22
N ARG A 57 0.86 -39.54 -24.90
CA ARG A 57 0.13 -40.81 -24.74
C ARG A 57 -0.79 -40.79 -23.53
N LEU A 58 -0.37 -40.18 -22.42
CA LEU A 58 -1.23 -39.99 -21.24
C LEU A 58 -2.45 -39.12 -21.54
N LEU A 59 -2.29 -38.05 -22.33
CA LEU A 59 -3.42 -37.22 -22.80
C LEU A 59 -4.40 -38.04 -23.66
N LEU A 60 -3.90 -38.83 -24.61
CA LEU A 60 -4.73 -39.69 -25.44
C LEU A 60 -5.46 -40.77 -24.63
N ILE A 61 -4.78 -41.40 -23.67
CA ILE A 61 -5.41 -42.36 -22.76
C ILE A 61 -6.52 -41.68 -21.96
N LYS A 62 -6.29 -40.47 -21.45
CA LYS A 62 -7.29 -39.71 -20.69
C LYS A 62 -8.55 -39.44 -21.50
N GLU A 63 -8.38 -39.05 -22.77
CA GLU A 63 -9.49 -38.79 -23.69
C GLU A 63 -10.27 -40.07 -24.04
N GLN A 64 -9.57 -41.19 -24.20
CA GLN A 64 -10.20 -42.48 -24.52
C GLN A 64 -10.92 -43.11 -23.32
N THR A 65 -10.57 -42.75 -22.09
CA THR A 65 -11.13 -43.36 -20.88
C THR A 65 -12.35 -42.60 -20.34
N PRO A 66 -13.44 -43.30 -19.94
CA PRO A 66 -14.55 -42.70 -19.22
C PRO A 66 -14.14 -42.05 -17.89
N HIS A 67 -14.97 -41.13 -17.37
CA HIS A 67 -14.73 -40.48 -16.08
C HIS A 67 -14.49 -41.50 -14.96
N GLY A 68 -13.37 -41.32 -14.22
CA GLY A 68 -12.98 -42.18 -13.11
C GLY A 68 -12.11 -43.38 -13.47
N GLU A 69 -12.02 -43.77 -14.75
CA GLU A 69 -11.22 -44.94 -15.18
C GLU A 69 -9.75 -44.59 -15.47
N PHE A 70 -9.45 -43.32 -15.78
CA PHE A 70 -8.08 -42.87 -16.08
C PHE A 70 -7.08 -43.22 -14.97
N ASN A 71 -7.46 -43.02 -13.70
CA ASN A 71 -6.59 -43.28 -12.55
C ASN A 71 -6.17 -44.76 -12.46
N LYS A 72 -7.09 -45.68 -12.77
CA LYS A 72 -6.78 -47.13 -12.80
C LYS A 72 -5.78 -47.47 -13.91
N ARG A 73 -5.92 -46.83 -15.08
CA ARG A 73 -5.02 -47.06 -16.22
C ARG A 73 -3.60 -46.59 -15.94
N ILE A 74 -3.44 -45.41 -15.35
CA ILE A 74 -2.10 -44.90 -15.02
C ILE A 74 -1.45 -45.68 -13.87
N GLU A 75 -2.23 -46.21 -12.93
CA GLU A 75 -1.74 -47.08 -11.86
C GLU A 75 -1.13 -48.37 -12.42
N MET A 76 -1.78 -48.99 -13.41
CA MET A 76 -1.23 -50.16 -14.13
C MET A 76 0.08 -49.86 -14.88
N LEU A 77 0.32 -48.59 -15.22
CA LEU A 77 1.55 -48.13 -15.87
C LEU A 77 2.59 -47.63 -14.86
N ASN A 78 2.37 -47.87 -13.56
CA ASN A 78 3.22 -47.43 -12.45
C ASN A 78 3.38 -45.90 -12.33
N PHE A 79 2.36 -45.14 -12.74
CA PHE A 79 2.31 -43.70 -12.54
C PHE A 79 1.43 -43.34 -11.35
N THR A 80 1.91 -42.38 -10.54
CA THR A 80 1.04 -41.65 -9.63
C THR A 80 0.22 -40.62 -10.40
N PRO A 81 -1.00 -40.27 -9.95
CA PRO A 81 -1.81 -39.22 -10.58
C PRO A 81 -1.06 -37.90 -10.75
N ARG A 82 -0.29 -37.51 -9.73
CA ARG A 82 0.51 -36.27 -9.75
C ARG A 82 1.61 -36.31 -10.80
N MET A 83 2.29 -37.45 -10.96
CA MET A 83 3.33 -37.58 -12.00
C MET A 83 2.72 -37.57 -13.40
N ALA A 84 1.63 -38.31 -13.62
CA ALA A 84 0.94 -38.30 -14.91
C ALA A 84 0.47 -36.89 -15.29
N GLN A 85 -0.10 -36.15 -14.34
CA GLN A 85 -0.49 -34.75 -14.53
C GLN A 85 0.69 -33.87 -14.95
N LYS A 86 1.85 -34.01 -14.30
CA LYS A 86 3.05 -33.24 -14.65
C LYS A 86 3.52 -33.48 -16.09
N PHE A 87 3.53 -34.73 -16.55
CA PHE A 87 3.87 -35.05 -17.95
C PHE A 87 2.86 -34.49 -18.94
N MET A 88 1.56 -34.62 -18.66
CA MET A 88 0.51 -34.06 -19.52
C MET A 88 0.60 -32.54 -19.58
N SER A 89 0.81 -31.87 -18.44
CA SER A 89 0.97 -30.43 -18.37
C SER A 89 2.20 -29.95 -19.14
N ALA A 90 3.34 -30.66 -19.04
CA ALA A 90 4.52 -30.35 -19.83
C ALA A 90 4.23 -30.33 -21.34
N VAL A 91 3.48 -31.32 -21.83
CA VAL A 91 3.08 -31.37 -23.24
C VAL A 91 2.19 -30.19 -23.61
N LEU A 92 1.15 -29.91 -22.82
CA LEU A 92 0.23 -28.81 -23.10
C LEU A 92 0.91 -27.45 -23.04
N LYS A 93 1.94 -27.30 -22.20
CA LYS A 93 2.74 -26.10 -22.04
C LYS A 93 3.66 -25.89 -23.25
N PHE A 94 4.57 -26.83 -23.47
CA PHE A 94 5.65 -26.69 -24.44
C PHE A 94 5.21 -26.96 -25.89
N SER A 95 4.03 -27.54 -26.13
CA SER A 95 3.50 -27.69 -27.50
C SER A 95 2.87 -26.40 -28.05
N LYS A 96 2.51 -25.44 -27.19
CA LYS A 96 1.87 -24.17 -27.60
C LYS A 96 2.89 -23.09 -27.94
N THR A 97 4.04 -23.13 -27.28
CA THR A 97 5.11 -22.13 -27.42
C THR A 97 6.27 -22.71 -28.24
N ASN A 98 6.96 -21.87 -29.02
CA ASN A 98 8.20 -22.24 -29.70
C ASN A 98 9.33 -22.45 -28.67
N SER A 99 9.26 -23.55 -27.93
CA SER A 99 10.06 -23.81 -26.74
C SER A 99 11.22 -24.78 -26.97
N ASN A 100 11.67 -24.88 -28.22
CA ASN A 100 12.67 -25.86 -28.61
C ASN A 100 13.99 -25.63 -27.88
N SER A 101 14.44 -24.38 -27.71
CA SER A 101 15.74 -24.12 -27.07
C SER A 101 15.68 -24.41 -25.57
N LEU A 102 14.57 -24.08 -24.91
CA LEU A 102 14.32 -24.35 -23.52
C LEU A 102 14.23 -25.85 -23.22
N LEU A 103 13.57 -26.62 -24.10
CA LEU A 103 13.53 -28.09 -24.01
C LEU A 103 14.92 -28.70 -24.14
N GLN A 104 15.77 -28.18 -25.02
CA GLN A 104 17.17 -28.63 -25.13
C GLN A 104 17.95 -28.34 -23.85
N LYS A 105 17.85 -27.11 -23.32
CA LYS A 105 18.58 -26.68 -22.13
C LYS A 105 18.10 -27.37 -20.85
N ALA A 106 16.87 -27.88 -20.82
CA ALA A 106 16.36 -28.66 -19.69
C ALA A 106 17.19 -29.93 -19.43
N GLY A 107 17.65 -30.64 -20.47
CA GLY A 107 18.59 -31.77 -20.40
C GLY A 107 18.17 -33.02 -19.59
N ASN A 108 17.18 -32.95 -18.70
CA ASN A 108 16.69 -34.11 -17.95
C ASN A 108 15.22 -33.96 -17.54
N GLN A 109 14.62 -35.08 -17.14
CA GLN A 109 13.24 -35.16 -16.70
C GLN A 109 12.92 -34.18 -15.56
N THR A 110 13.78 -34.08 -14.55
CA THR A 110 13.44 -33.31 -13.35
C THR A 110 13.42 -31.82 -13.64
N LYS A 111 14.41 -31.30 -14.38
CA LYS A 111 14.43 -29.90 -14.84
C LYS A 111 13.21 -29.59 -15.71
N LEU A 112 12.90 -30.45 -16.70
CA LEU A 112 11.71 -30.31 -17.54
C LEU A 112 10.43 -30.14 -16.71
N LEU A 113 10.23 -30.98 -15.70
CA LEU A 113 9.02 -30.96 -14.88
C LEU A 113 8.94 -29.76 -13.92
N GLU A 114 10.07 -29.11 -13.60
CA GLU A 114 10.07 -27.86 -12.84
C GLU A 114 9.76 -26.66 -13.77
N LEU A 115 10.21 -26.68 -15.03
CA LEU A 115 9.93 -25.62 -16.02
C LEU A 115 8.44 -25.50 -16.38
N VAL A 116 7.62 -26.51 -16.09
CA VAL A 116 6.15 -26.46 -16.24
C VAL A 116 5.52 -25.37 -15.35
N MET A 117 6.23 -24.93 -14.31
CA MET A 117 5.76 -23.86 -13.41
C MET A 117 5.75 -22.47 -14.04
N LEU A 118 6.48 -22.28 -15.15
CA LEU A 118 6.50 -21.02 -15.88
C LEU A 118 5.16 -20.80 -16.58
N ASP A 119 4.75 -19.55 -16.74
CA ASP A 119 3.60 -19.12 -17.55
C ASP A 119 3.97 -19.04 -19.05
N ASP A 120 3.00 -18.86 -19.95
CA ASP A 120 3.27 -18.92 -21.41
C ASP A 120 4.15 -17.73 -21.85
N ASP A 121 3.85 -16.52 -21.36
CA ASP A 121 4.64 -15.29 -21.58
C ASP A 121 6.06 -15.42 -21.02
N GLU A 122 6.20 -16.11 -19.89
CA GLU A 122 7.45 -16.37 -19.20
C GLU A 122 8.36 -17.30 -20.03
N ILE A 123 7.80 -18.33 -20.65
CA ILE A 123 8.51 -19.22 -21.57
C ILE A 123 8.97 -18.47 -22.81
N GLU A 124 8.09 -17.64 -23.40
CA GLU A 124 8.44 -16.82 -24.57
C GLU A 124 9.57 -15.83 -24.26
N LEU A 125 9.52 -15.18 -23.10
CA LEU A 125 10.57 -14.27 -22.65
C LEU A 125 11.94 -14.97 -22.60
N ILE A 126 12.00 -16.16 -22.00
CA ILE A 126 13.25 -16.92 -21.90
C ILE A 126 13.75 -17.35 -23.28
N GLU A 127 12.86 -17.84 -24.15
CA GLU A 127 13.20 -18.22 -25.54
C GLU A 127 13.75 -17.04 -26.36
N GLN A 128 13.29 -15.82 -26.10
CA GLN A 128 13.79 -14.60 -26.73
C GLN A 128 15.12 -14.09 -26.13
N GLY A 129 15.72 -14.83 -25.20
CA GLY A 129 16.97 -14.47 -24.53
C GLY A 129 16.78 -13.59 -23.28
N GLY A 130 15.54 -13.42 -22.81
CA GLY A 130 15.23 -12.80 -21.53
C GLY A 130 15.47 -13.73 -20.35
N SER A 131 15.15 -13.24 -19.15
CA SER A 131 15.25 -14.02 -17.91
C SER A 131 14.11 -13.73 -16.94
N ILE A 132 13.86 -14.69 -16.06
CA ILE A 132 12.89 -14.59 -14.96
C ILE A 132 13.65 -14.78 -13.66
N GLY A 133 13.94 -13.66 -12.98
CA GLY A 133 14.94 -13.64 -11.93
C GLY A 133 16.28 -14.14 -12.48
N ASP A 134 16.81 -15.19 -11.86
CA ASP A 134 18.08 -15.84 -12.25
C ASP A 134 17.92 -16.93 -13.34
N VAL A 135 16.70 -17.17 -13.82
CA VAL A 135 16.38 -18.24 -14.78
C VAL A 135 16.44 -17.69 -16.21
N SER A 136 17.42 -18.12 -17.00
CA SER A 136 17.58 -17.87 -18.43
C SER A 136 17.98 -19.17 -19.14
N LEU A 137 17.99 -19.20 -20.48
CA LEU A 137 18.38 -20.40 -21.24
C LEU A 137 19.75 -20.95 -20.82
N ASP A 138 20.73 -20.07 -20.63
CA ASP A 138 22.09 -20.48 -20.28
C ASP A 138 22.20 -20.93 -18.82
N THR A 139 21.51 -20.25 -17.89
CA THR A 139 21.58 -20.62 -16.48
C THR A 139 20.89 -21.96 -16.23
N ILE A 140 19.78 -22.26 -16.92
CA ILE A 140 19.06 -23.54 -16.81
C ILE A 140 19.98 -24.74 -17.10
N GLU A 141 20.87 -24.64 -18.09
CA GLU A 141 21.80 -25.71 -18.43
C GLU A 141 22.78 -25.97 -17.29
N THR A 142 23.35 -24.90 -16.73
CA THR A 142 24.39 -24.96 -15.67
C THR A 142 23.84 -25.23 -14.26
N MET A 143 22.60 -24.83 -13.98
CA MET A 143 21.99 -24.97 -12.65
C MET A 143 21.75 -26.43 -12.30
N SER A 144 21.92 -26.77 -11.03
CA SER A 144 21.34 -27.99 -10.48
C SER A 144 19.81 -27.90 -10.43
N VAL A 145 19.14 -29.05 -10.33
CA VAL A 145 17.68 -29.11 -10.15
C VAL A 145 17.22 -28.33 -8.93
N ARG A 146 18.01 -28.33 -7.85
CA ARG A 146 17.67 -27.63 -6.60
C ARG A 146 17.74 -26.12 -6.77
N GLU A 147 18.75 -25.63 -7.48
CA GLU A 147 18.91 -24.21 -7.78
C GLU A 147 17.81 -23.71 -8.70
N LEU A 148 17.50 -24.44 -9.78
CA LEU A 148 16.39 -24.09 -10.68
C LEU A 148 15.07 -24.00 -9.93
N LYS A 149 14.76 -25.00 -9.10
CA LYS A 149 13.53 -25.02 -8.30
C LYS A 149 13.46 -23.86 -7.31
N LYS A 150 14.59 -23.47 -6.72
CA LYS A 150 14.66 -22.34 -5.80
C LYS A 150 14.44 -21.04 -6.56
N ALA A 151 15.15 -20.82 -7.67
CA ALA A 151 15.04 -19.61 -8.47
C ALA A 151 13.62 -19.38 -9.00
N LEU A 152 12.94 -20.43 -9.48
CA LEU A 152 11.53 -20.35 -9.91
C LEU A 152 10.59 -19.97 -8.75
N ARG A 153 10.84 -20.45 -7.53
CA ARG A 153 10.04 -20.12 -6.35
C ARG A 153 10.28 -18.70 -5.88
N ASP A 154 11.53 -18.27 -5.84
CA ASP A 154 11.93 -16.93 -5.42
C ASP A 154 11.35 -15.90 -6.39
N ALA A 155 11.45 -16.14 -7.70
CA ALA A 155 10.84 -15.29 -8.73
C ALA A 155 9.32 -15.18 -8.56
N LYS A 156 8.62 -16.31 -8.29
CA LYS A 156 7.17 -16.27 -8.07
C LYS A 156 6.81 -15.51 -6.79
N ALA A 157 7.56 -15.73 -5.72
CA ALA A 157 7.35 -15.02 -4.45
C ALA A 157 7.54 -13.51 -4.60
N ASP A 158 8.53 -13.08 -5.39
CA ASP A 158 8.77 -11.67 -5.67
C ASP A 158 7.63 -11.04 -6.48
N ILE A 159 7.08 -11.76 -7.46
CA ILE A 159 5.92 -11.31 -8.23
C ILE A 159 4.70 -11.18 -7.32
N ASP A 160 4.42 -12.20 -6.52
CA ASP A 160 3.28 -12.20 -5.58
C ASP A 160 3.41 -11.07 -4.55
N ALA A 161 4.63 -10.83 -4.03
CA ALA A 161 4.89 -9.73 -3.10
C ALA A 161 4.65 -8.36 -3.75
N LYS A 162 5.10 -8.17 -4.99
CA LYS A 162 4.86 -6.94 -5.76
C LYS A 162 3.37 -6.71 -6.00
N GLU A 163 2.63 -7.77 -6.36
CA GLU A 163 1.19 -7.69 -6.61
C GLU A 163 0.42 -7.31 -5.33
N GLN A 164 0.78 -7.86 -4.17
CA GLN A 164 0.18 -7.46 -2.89
C GLN A 164 0.44 -5.98 -2.55
N VAL A 165 1.65 -5.48 -2.83
CA VAL A 165 1.98 -4.07 -2.63
C VAL A 165 1.17 -3.18 -3.58
N ILE A 166 1.03 -3.56 -4.85
CA ILE A 166 0.22 -2.83 -5.83
C ILE A 166 -1.24 -2.77 -5.35
N LYS A 167 -1.83 -3.93 -5.02
CA LYS A 167 -3.21 -4.00 -4.51
C LYS A 167 -3.43 -3.13 -3.28
N THR A 168 -2.49 -3.14 -2.34
CA THR A 168 -2.56 -2.32 -1.12
C THR A 168 -2.50 -0.83 -1.46
N LYS A 169 -1.62 -0.44 -2.39
CA LYS A 169 -1.50 0.96 -2.85
C LYS A 169 -2.75 1.41 -3.59
N ASP A 170 -3.33 0.57 -4.43
CA ASP A 170 -4.55 0.88 -5.16
C ASP A 170 -5.76 1.03 -4.23
N GLN A 171 -5.88 0.16 -3.22
CA GLN A 171 -6.90 0.31 -2.17
C GLN A 171 -6.76 1.65 -1.45
N LYS A 172 -5.56 1.99 -0.99
CA LYS A 172 -5.30 3.26 -0.31
C LYS A 172 -5.54 4.47 -1.21
N ALA A 173 -5.19 4.38 -2.50
CA ALA A 173 -5.46 5.43 -3.46
C ALA A 173 -6.96 5.65 -3.63
N ASN A 174 -7.75 4.58 -3.72
CA ASN A 174 -9.21 4.67 -3.81
C ASN A 174 -9.85 5.25 -2.54
N GLU A 175 -9.35 4.86 -1.36
CA GLU A 175 -9.79 5.43 -0.07
C GLU A 175 -9.52 6.94 -0.01
N LEU A 176 -8.31 7.38 -0.34
CA LEU A 176 -7.92 8.80 -0.35
C LEU A 176 -8.70 9.61 -1.39
N LEU A 177 -9.00 9.01 -2.55
CA LEU A 177 -9.85 9.63 -3.57
C LEU A 177 -11.29 9.80 -3.06
N ALA A 178 -11.84 8.79 -2.39
CA ALA A 178 -13.17 8.86 -1.80
C ALA A 178 -13.25 9.90 -0.66
N GLU A 179 -12.23 9.96 0.19
CA GLU A 179 -12.13 10.97 1.25
C GLU A 179 -12.00 12.39 0.66
N ASN A 180 -11.14 12.58 -0.33
CA ASN A 180 -11.03 13.87 -1.02
C ASN A 180 -12.34 14.28 -1.71
N ALA A 181 -13.06 13.33 -2.32
CA ALA A 181 -14.34 13.62 -2.96
C ALA A 181 -15.40 14.04 -1.93
N LYS A 182 -15.42 13.41 -0.75
CA LYS A 182 -16.29 13.82 0.37
C LYS A 182 -15.92 15.22 0.87
N LEU A 183 -14.65 15.47 1.14
CA LEU A 183 -14.15 16.76 1.64
C LEU A 183 -14.37 17.91 0.65
N LYS A 184 -14.25 17.63 -0.65
CA LYS A 184 -14.52 18.61 -1.72
C LYS A 184 -16.00 18.69 -2.11
N SER A 185 -16.87 17.91 -1.47
CA SER A 185 -18.29 17.98 -1.77
C SER A 185 -18.83 19.37 -1.40
N PRO A 186 -19.68 19.98 -2.24
CA PRO A 186 -20.22 21.32 -1.97
C PRO A 186 -20.93 21.41 -0.61
N ALA A 187 -21.53 20.31 -0.14
CA ALA A 187 -22.21 20.23 1.15
C ALA A 187 -21.23 20.38 2.33
N GLN A 188 -20.12 19.63 2.34
CA GLN A 188 -19.13 19.73 3.42
C GLN A 188 -18.35 21.05 3.41
N ILE A 189 -18.09 21.61 2.22
CA ILE A 189 -17.49 22.95 2.10
C ILE A 189 -18.43 24.00 2.71
N LYS A 190 -19.73 23.91 2.42
CA LYS A 190 -20.73 24.84 2.96
C LYS A 190 -20.90 24.69 4.46
N GLU A 191 -20.97 23.46 4.98
CA GLU A 191 -21.06 23.17 6.41
C GLU A 191 -19.85 23.72 7.19
N ARG A 192 -18.63 23.57 6.64
CA ARG A 192 -17.42 24.15 7.24
C ARG A 192 -17.43 25.68 7.22
N ALA A 193 -17.87 26.30 6.12
CA ALA A 193 -17.97 27.76 6.04
C ALA A 193 -19.03 28.32 7.01
N GLU A 194 -20.17 27.63 7.16
CA GLU A 194 -21.21 27.97 8.13
C GLU A 194 -20.70 27.80 9.58
N SER A 195 -19.94 26.74 9.87
CA SER A 195 -19.28 26.52 11.17
C SER A 195 -18.27 27.62 11.51
N GLU A 196 -17.47 28.07 10.55
CA GLU A 196 -16.48 29.13 10.76
C GLU A 196 -17.16 30.49 11.00
N GLN A 197 -18.26 30.78 10.29
CA GLN A 197 -19.08 31.97 10.54
C GLN A 197 -19.73 31.96 11.92
N GLN A 198 -20.33 30.83 12.34
CA GLN A 198 -20.94 30.70 13.66
C GLN A 198 -19.93 30.90 14.80
N GLN A 199 -18.69 30.40 14.65
CA GLN A 199 -17.63 30.63 15.63
C GLN A 199 -17.22 32.10 15.71
N PHE A 200 -17.14 32.79 14.58
CA PHE A 200 -16.83 34.22 14.55
C PHE A 200 -17.95 35.05 15.20
N GLU A 201 -19.21 34.74 14.92
CA GLU A 201 -20.37 35.38 15.54
C GLU A 201 -20.40 35.16 17.06
N GLN A 202 -20.19 33.92 17.53
CA GLN A 202 -20.11 33.62 18.96
C GLN A 202 -18.95 34.36 19.64
N ALA A 203 -17.78 34.44 19.01
CA ALA A 203 -16.64 35.18 19.54
C ALA A 203 -16.90 36.69 19.61
N ALA A 204 -17.63 37.25 18.65
CA ALA A 204 -18.03 38.66 18.67
C ALA A 204 -19.05 38.94 19.78
N ILE A 205 -20.06 38.08 19.96
CA ILE A 205 -21.06 38.19 21.03
C ILE A 205 -20.38 38.05 22.41
N ALA A 206 -19.44 37.12 22.57
CA ALA A 206 -18.69 36.97 23.82
C ALA A 206 -17.90 38.24 24.18
N LYS A 207 -17.29 38.92 23.20
CA LYS A 207 -16.62 40.21 23.42
C LYS A 207 -17.57 41.31 23.86
N LEU A 208 -18.77 41.37 23.27
CA LEU A 208 -19.80 42.34 23.66
C LEU A 208 -20.29 42.09 25.09
N ASN A 209 -20.57 40.83 25.45
CA ASN A 209 -20.96 40.47 26.81
C ASN A 209 -19.86 40.80 27.83
N ALA A 210 -18.59 40.50 27.53
CA ALA A 210 -17.46 40.85 28.40
C ALA A 210 -17.34 42.37 28.60
N ALA A 211 -17.56 43.19 27.56
CA ALA A 211 -17.57 44.64 27.68
C ALA A 211 -18.72 45.15 28.56
N LYS A 212 -19.92 44.57 28.40
CA LYS A 212 -21.10 44.86 29.24
C LYS A 212 -20.83 44.53 30.71
N ASP A 213 -20.32 43.32 30.97
CA ASP A 213 -20.05 42.82 32.32
C ASP A 213 -18.94 43.62 33.03
N ALA A 214 -18.03 44.24 32.27
CA ALA A 214 -17.04 45.18 32.84
C ALA A 214 -17.64 46.57 33.12
N PHE A 215 -18.56 47.05 32.28
CA PHE A 215 -19.14 48.38 32.39
C PHE A 215 -20.16 48.51 33.52
N LEU A 216 -21.09 47.55 33.64
CA LEU A 216 -22.19 47.65 34.63
C LEU A 216 -21.69 47.82 36.08
N PRO A 217 -20.72 47.03 36.58
CA PRO A 217 -20.21 47.22 37.94
C PRO A 217 -19.47 48.54 38.12
N ALA A 218 -18.76 49.01 37.09
CA ALA A 218 -18.09 50.30 37.12
C ALA A 218 -19.08 51.46 37.18
N PHE A 219 -20.20 51.35 36.46
CA PHE A 219 -21.29 52.31 36.51
C PHE A 219 -21.98 52.31 37.88
N THR A 220 -22.33 51.14 38.43
CA THR A 220 -22.89 51.03 39.78
C THR A 220 -21.95 51.61 40.84
N LYS A 221 -20.64 51.38 40.70
CA LYS A 221 -19.66 51.99 41.61
C LYS A 221 -19.65 53.51 41.48
N PHE A 222 -19.66 54.04 40.25
CA PHE A 222 -19.72 55.48 39.99
C PHE A 222 -20.96 56.14 40.62
N THR A 223 -22.14 55.53 40.49
CA THR A 223 -23.37 56.06 41.10
C THR A 223 -23.33 56.00 42.62
N ASN A 224 -22.78 54.92 43.20
CA ASN A 224 -22.60 54.81 44.66
C ASN A 224 -21.61 55.84 45.20
N ASP A 225 -20.50 56.08 44.48
CA ASP A 225 -19.49 57.07 44.86
C ASP A 225 -20.10 58.49 44.83
N ILE A 226 -20.96 58.80 43.84
CA ILE A 226 -21.71 60.07 43.80
C ILE A 226 -22.67 60.19 45.00
N GLY A 227 -23.43 59.13 45.30
CA GLY A 227 -24.32 59.11 46.47
C GLY A 227 -23.59 59.44 47.77
N GLY A 228 -22.39 58.89 47.98
CA GLY A 228 -21.58 59.22 49.15
C GLY A 228 -21.09 60.68 49.21
N VAL A 229 -20.89 61.32 48.05
CA VAL A 229 -20.57 62.76 47.99
C VAL A 229 -21.82 63.59 48.31
N ILE A 230 -23.00 63.18 47.84
CA ILE A 230 -24.28 63.81 48.19
C ILE A 230 -24.50 63.76 49.71
N ASP A 231 -24.38 62.59 50.32
CA ASP A 231 -24.50 62.43 51.78
C ASP A 231 -23.52 63.34 52.55
N THR A 232 -22.30 63.52 52.01
CA THR A 232 -21.29 64.40 52.59
C THR A 232 -21.64 65.88 52.44
N ALA A 233 -22.24 66.26 51.31
CA ALA A 233 -22.70 67.62 51.04
C ALA A 233 -23.84 68.01 52.00
N ASP A 234 -24.80 67.10 52.20
CA ASP A 234 -25.91 67.26 53.15
C ASP A 234 -25.42 67.35 54.60
N ALA A 235 -24.56 66.42 55.02
CA ALA A 235 -24.09 66.35 56.40
C ALA A 235 -23.22 67.54 56.83
N LYS A 236 -22.58 68.24 55.88
CA LYS A 236 -21.66 69.36 56.13
C LYS A 236 -22.15 70.72 55.63
N ASP A 237 -23.35 70.78 55.05
CA ASP A 237 -23.94 71.99 54.45
C ASP A 237 -23.01 72.65 53.41
N LEU A 238 -22.56 71.85 52.43
CA LEU A 238 -21.61 72.26 51.38
C LEU A 238 -22.29 72.30 50.00
N PRO A 239 -23.04 73.38 49.65
CA PRO A 239 -23.82 73.45 48.42
C PRO A 239 -22.98 73.39 47.14
N GLN A 240 -21.71 73.80 47.20
CA GLN A 240 -20.76 73.76 46.09
C GLN A 240 -20.47 72.33 45.58
N LEU A 241 -20.71 71.30 46.40
CA LEU A 241 -20.53 69.92 45.96
C LEU A 241 -21.60 69.47 44.97
N TYR A 242 -22.84 70.00 45.05
CA TYR A 242 -23.89 69.68 44.07
C TYR A 242 -23.56 70.23 42.68
N GLU A 243 -23.05 71.45 42.59
CA GLU A 243 -22.59 72.03 41.30
C GLU A 243 -21.49 71.16 40.67
N ASN A 244 -20.53 70.69 41.47
CA ASN A 244 -19.47 69.79 41.00
C ASN A 244 -20.00 68.41 40.56
N ILE A 245 -21.01 67.88 41.25
CA ILE A 245 -21.68 66.62 40.87
C ILE A 245 -22.41 66.81 39.53
N ASP A 246 -23.15 67.90 39.37
CA ASP A 246 -23.89 68.21 38.13
C ASP A 246 -22.93 68.36 36.95
N GLU A 247 -21.84 69.10 37.10
CA GLU A 247 -20.80 69.24 36.07
C GLU A 247 -20.19 67.87 35.68
N LEU A 248 -19.91 67.02 36.67
CA LEU A 248 -19.37 65.68 36.43
C LEU A 248 -20.37 64.78 35.68
N LEU A 249 -21.64 64.79 36.07
CA LEU A 249 -22.70 64.03 35.43
C LEU A 249 -22.92 64.50 33.98
N ILE A 250 -22.99 65.81 33.76
CA ILE A 250 -23.11 66.39 32.43
C ILE A 250 -21.92 65.95 31.55
N TYR A 251 -20.70 66.04 32.06
CA TYR A 251 -19.50 65.61 31.34
C TYR A 251 -19.54 64.12 30.98
N ALA A 252 -19.92 63.25 31.92
CA ALA A 252 -20.03 61.81 31.70
C ALA A 252 -21.10 61.48 30.64
N CYS A 253 -22.28 62.08 30.74
CA CYS A 253 -23.37 61.89 29.79
C CYS A 253 -23.01 62.40 28.39
N GLN A 254 -22.37 63.57 28.27
CA GLN A 254 -21.89 64.11 27.00
C GLN A 254 -20.86 63.19 26.34
N ARG A 255 -19.98 62.56 27.14
CA ARG A 255 -18.98 61.62 26.62
C ARG A 255 -19.62 60.38 26.00
N ILE A 256 -20.64 59.83 26.66
CA ILE A 256 -21.42 58.69 26.17
C ILE A 256 -22.20 59.10 24.91
N ALA A 257 -22.89 60.24 24.93
CA ALA A 257 -23.64 60.75 23.79
C ALA A 257 -22.75 60.97 22.55
N GLY A 258 -21.54 61.50 22.73
CA GLY A 258 -20.58 61.68 21.64
C GLY A 258 -20.11 60.34 21.04
N TYR A 259 -19.92 59.31 21.86
CA TYR A 259 -19.58 57.97 21.37
C TYR A 259 -20.74 57.35 20.58
N VAL A 260 -21.96 57.43 21.11
CA VAL A 260 -23.19 56.96 20.45
C VAL A 260 -23.37 57.65 19.09
N GLN A 261 -23.22 58.97 19.04
CA GLN A 261 -23.33 59.74 17.80
C GLN A 261 -22.26 59.34 16.77
N SER A 262 -21.04 59.01 17.22
CA SER A 262 -19.97 58.54 16.33
C SER A 262 -20.28 57.19 15.67
N LEU A 263 -21.11 56.36 16.30
CA LEU A 263 -21.58 55.09 15.75
C LEU A 263 -22.83 55.25 14.86
N GLY A 264 -23.39 56.46 14.75
CA GLY A 264 -24.62 56.72 14.00
C GLY A 264 -25.87 56.13 14.65
N THR A 265 -25.79 55.70 15.91
CA THR A 265 -26.89 55.07 16.64
C THR A 265 -27.78 56.15 17.25
N GLN A 266 -29.11 56.03 17.09
CA GLN A 266 -30.07 56.84 17.82
C GLN A 266 -30.37 56.18 19.17
N VAL A 267 -30.06 56.87 20.27
CA VAL A 267 -30.48 56.43 21.61
C VAL A 267 -31.88 56.98 21.86
N ASN A 268 -32.85 56.08 21.97
CA ASN A 268 -34.17 56.40 22.45
C ASN A 268 -34.13 56.41 23.99
N PHE A 269 -34.47 57.54 24.61
CA PHE A 269 -34.52 57.66 26.06
C PHE A 269 -35.86 57.16 26.65
N GLU A 270 -36.87 56.88 25.82
CA GLU A 270 -38.17 56.34 26.25
C GLU A 270 -38.21 54.80 26.25
N GLU A 271 -37.33 54.12 25.51
CA GLU A 271 -37.35 52.67 25.37
C GLU A 271 -35.96 52.06 25.59
N ILE A 272 -35.81 51.28 26.65
CA ILE A 272 -34.58 50.53 26.95
C ILE A 272 -34.53 49.30 26.04
N VAL A 273 -33.66 49.32 25.04
CA VAL A 273 -33.48 48.18 24.13
C VAL A 273 -32.67 47.08 24.82
N LYS A 274 -33.25 45.88 24.91
CA LYS A 274 -32.57 44.66 25.38
C LYS A 274 -32.27 43.73 24.20
N PRO A 275 -31.00 43.63 23.75
CA PRO A 275 -30.63 42.67 22.74
C PRO A 275 -30.88 41.23 23.21
N SER A 276 -31.42 40.38 22.33
CA SER A 276 -31.81 38.99 22.61
C SER A 276 -30.65 38.07 23.06
N TRP A 277 -29.40 38.50 22.87
CA TRP A 277 -28.18 37.78 23.24
C TRP A 277 -27.59 38.22 24.59
N ILE A 278 -28.20 39.20 25.28
CA ILE A 278 -27.83 39.63 26.64
C ILE A 278 -28.72 38.90 27.65
N THR A 279 -28.13 38.05 28.50
CA THR A 279 -28.89 37.09 29.31
C THR A 279 -29.16 37.46 30.77
N ASP A 280 -28.57 38.51 31.35
CA ASP A 280 -28.78 38.84 32.77
C ASP A 280 -28.87 40.35 33.04
N GLU A 281 -29.80 40.72 33.94
CA GLU A 281 -30.02 42.06 34.52
C GLU A 281 -29.52 42.11 35.98
N PRO A 282 -28.85 43.19 36.41
CA PRO A 282 -29.09 43.73 37.73
C PRO A 282 -30.40 44.53 37.67
N THR A 283 -31.41 44.07 38.40
CA THR A 283 -32.67 44.80 38.61
C THR A 283 -32.40 46.21 39.12
N ASP A 284 -32.89 47.22 38.40
CA ASP A 284 -32.91 48.59 38.91
C ASP A 284 -33.70 48.64 40.23
N PRO A 285 -33.25 49.39 41.24
CA PRO A 285 -34.05 49.64 42.43
C PRO A 285 -35.28 50.45 42.00
N VAL A 286 -36.45 49.83 42.15
CA VAL A 286 -37.74 50.51 42.04
C VAL A 286 -37.77 51.58 43.13
N GLU A 287 -37.69 52.86 42.75
CA GLU A 287 -38.03 53.96 43.66
C GLU A 287 -39.53 53.89 44.01
N GLU A 288 -39.82 54.13 45.30
CA GLU A 288 -41.12 53.97 45.99
C GLU A 288 -42.32 54.69 45.33
#